data_AF-A0A9P7AGS0-F1
#
_entry.id   AF-A0A9P7AGS0-F1
#
_cell.length_a   1.000
_cell.length_b   1.000
_cell.length_c   1.000
_cell.angle_alpha   90.00
_cell.angle_beta   90.00
_cell.angle_gamma   90.00
#
_symmetry.space_group_name_H-M   'P 1'
#
loop_
_entity.id
_entity.type
_entity.pdbx_description
1 polymer ?
#
loop_
_entity_poly.entity_id
_entity_poly.type
_entity_poly.pdbx_seq_one_letter_code
_entity_poly.pdbx_strand_id
1 'polypeptide(L)'
;MAEKAGAYGTKAADTDFRKKWDKEEYAERARKKDDEERTRMQENEERMKQGRKPRKAPKEDLPKPTELMKRREASLELDKNLGKTMVVQNPGARGPGQPGFFCETCNRNYRDSTGYLDHINSKAHLRKLGQTTRVERSTLAQVRARIAYLREKTKEASSAKAFDFDQRLAEVRAKEDARRAEKKAQKQAQKEEARLALVKDTVMDGDDEMSKLMGFGGFGSTKK
;
A
#
# COMPACT_ATOMS: atom_id res chain seq x y z
N MET A 1 -52.71 26.34 -37.39
CA MET A 1 -53.18 25.20 -36.57
C MET A 1 -53.99 25.77 -35.43
N ALA A 2 -55.30 25.51 -35.41
CA ALA A 2 -56.21 26.08 -34.42
C ALA A 2 -55.87 25.54 -33.02
N GLU A 3 -55.69 26.45 -32.06
CA GLU A 3 -55.46 26.10 -30.66
C GLU A 3 -56.76 25.52 -30.08
N LYS A 4 -56.78 24.21 -29.81
CA LYS A 4 -57.87 23.57 -29.06
C LYS A 4 -57.79 24.01 -27.60
N ALA A 5 -58.51 25.07 -27.26
CA ALA A 5 -58.78 25.46 -25.89
C ALA A 5 -59.85 24.54 -25.28
N GLY A 6 -59.57 23.97 -24.10
CA GLY A 6 -60.56 23.24 -23.31
C GLY A 6 -61.59 24.19 -22.69
N ALA A 7 -62.76 23.64 -22.34
CA ALA A 7 -63.98 24.36 -21.97
C ALA A 7 -63.90 25.35 -20.78
N TYR A 8 -62.79 25.42 -20.05
CA TYR A 8 -62.62 26.31 -18.90
C TYR A 8 -61.42 27.29 -19.00
N GLY A 9 -60.88 27.53 -20.20
CA GLY A 9 -59.90 28.62 -20.41
C GLY A 9 -58.56 28.51 -19.67
N THR A 10 -58.40 27.55 -18.77
CA THR A 10 -57.15 27.24 -18.10
C THR A 10 -56.28 26.45 -19.07
N LYS A 11 -55.29 27.12 -19.66
CA LYS A 11 -54.15 26.43 -20.30
C LYS A 11 -53.57 25.48 -19.25
N ALA A 12 -53.48 24.19 -19.57
CA ALA A 12 -52.85 23.19 -18.72
C ALA A 12 -51.34 23.46 -18.61
N ALA A 13 -50.97 24.47 -17.82
CA ALA A 13 -49.60 24.82 -17.46
C ALA A 13 -49.03 23.90 -16.36
N ASP A 14 -49.76 22.84 -15.99
CA ASP A 14 -49.40 21.90 -14.93
C ASP A 14 -48.67 20.65 -15.47
N THR A 15 -47.75 20.86 -16.42
CA THR A 15 -46.82 19.81 -16.89
C THR A 15 -45.37 20.27 -16.95
N ASP A 16 -45.06 21.45 -16.40
CA ASP A 16 -43.71 22.02 -16.36
C ASP A 16 -42.74 21.31 -15.41
N PHE A 17 -43.21 20.35 -14.59
CA PHE A 17 -42.36 19.45 -13.80
C PHE A 17 -41.66 18.37 -14.65
N ARG A 18 -42.05 18.21 -15.92
CA ARG A 18 -41.43 17.24 -16.84
C ARG A 18 -40.30 17.92 -17.60
N LYS A 19 -39.12 17.29 -17.57
CA LYS A 19 -37.95 17.74 -18.35
C LYS A 19 -38.32 17.83 -19.83
N LYS A 20 -38.51 19.05 -20.33
CA LYS A 20 -38.75 19.34 -21.74
C LYS A 20 -37.43 19.09 -22.48
N TRP A 21 -37.48 18.29 -23.53
CA TRP A 21 -36.32 18.06 -24.39
C TRP A 21 -36.20 19.27 -25.32
N ASP A 22 -35.07 19.96 -25.27
CA ASP A 22 -34.79 21.10 -26.14
C ASP A 22 -34.55 20.60 -27.57
N LYS A 23 -35.62 20.59 -28.38
CA LYS A 23 -35.61 20.03 -29.75
C LYS A 23 -34.53 20.65 -30.63
N GLU A 24 -34.21 21.92 -30.40
CA GLU A 24 -33.18 22.65 -31.12
C GLU A 24 -31.78 22.13 -30.78
N GLU A 25 -31.45 21.95 -29.50
CA GLU A 25 -30.17 21.36 -29.08
C GLU A 25 -30.00 19.94 -29.64
N TYR A 26 -31.05 19.13 -29.59
CA TYR A 26 -31.02 17.78 -30.15
C TYR A 26 -30.92 17.76 -31.68
N ALA A 27 -31.56 18.71 -32.37
CA ALA A 27 -31.44 18.86 -33.81
C ALA A 27 -30.03 19.33 -34.23
N GLU A 28 -29.44 20.27 -33.49
CA GLU A 28 -28.04 20.68 -33.69
C GLU A 28 -27.07 19.54 -33.41
N ARG A 29 -27.31 18.76 -32.35
CA ARG A 29 -26.50 17.59 -32.03
C ARG A 29 -26.61 16.49 -33.08
N ALA A 30 -27.79 16.32 -33.69
CA ALA A 30 -27.98 15.41 -34.81
C ALA A 30 -27.22 15.90 -36.06
N ARG A 31 -27.34 17.19 -36.42
CA ARG A 31 -26.59 17.78 -37.54
C ARG A 31 -25.08 17.65 -37.36
N LYS A 32 -24.56 17.92 -36.16
CA LYS A 32 -23.13 17.74 -35.84
C LYS A 32 -22.68 16.29 -36.04
N LYS A 33 -23.49 15.30 -35.64
CA LYS A 33 -23.20 13.88 -35.88
C LYS A 33 -23.23 13.53 -37.37
N ASP A 34 -24.20 14.03 -38.12
CA ASP A 34 -24.30 13.78 -39.56
C ASP A 34 -23.12 14.38 -40.34
N ASP A 35 -22.65 15.56 -39.93
CA ASP A 35 -21.48 16.22 -40.52
C ASP A 35 -20.17 15.51 -40.14
N GLU A 36 -20.04 15.03 -38.90
CA GLU A 36 -18.93 14.16 -38.46
C GLU A 36 -18.91 12.82 -39.22
N GLU A 37 -20.07 12.22 -39.49
CA GLU A 37 -20.16 10.99 -40.30
C GLU A 37 -19.83 11.25 -41.76
N ARG A 38 -20.32 12.36 -42.35
CA ARG A 38 -20.00 12.74 -43.73
C ARG A 38 -18.51 12.99 -43.93
N THR A 39 -17.88 13.77 -43.07
CA THR A 39 -16.43 14.02 -43.10
C THR A 39 -15.65 12.72 -42.95
N ARG A 40 -16.06 11.82 -42.05
CA ARG A 40 -15.44 10.50 -41.89
C ARG A 40 -15.57 9.62 -43.14
N MET A 41 -16.72 9.66 -43.83
CA MET A 41 -16.93 8.91 -45.07
C MET A 41 -16.01 9.43 -46.18
N GLN A 42 -15.92 10.76 -46.35
CA GLN A 42 -14.99 11.40 -47.29
C GLN A 42 -13.53 11.02 -47.00
N GLU A 43 -13.08 11.11 -45.74
CA GLU A 43 -11.71 10.70 -45.36
C GLU A 43 -11.44 9.22 -45.64
N ASN A 44 -12.45 8.36 -45.50
CA ASN A 44 -12.31 6.93 -45.77
C ASN A 44 -12.27 6.64 -47.27
N GLU A 45 -13.05 7.35 -48.08
CA GLU A 45 -12.98 7.29 -49.54
C GLU A 45 -11.62 7.76 -50.06
N GLU A 46 -11.10 8.86 -49.53
CA GLU A 46 -9.75 9.34 -49.85
C GLU A 46 -8.67 8.32 -49.47
N ARG A 47 -8.80 7.67 -48.31
CA ARG A 47 -7.87 6.59 -47.93
C ARG A 47 -7.95 5.40 -48.87
N MET A 48 -9.15 5.03 -49.31
CA MET A 48 -9.36 3.95 -50.28
C MET A 48 -8.77 4.30 -51.64
N LYS A 49 -8.92 5.55 -52.10
CA LYS A 49 -8.25 6.07 -53.31
C LYS A 49 -6.72 6.00 -53.19
N GLN A 50 -6.18 6.20 -51.99
CA GLN A 50 -4.75 6.03 -51.67
C GLN A 50 -4.33 4.56 -51.41
N GLY A 51 -5.22 3.58 -51.62
CA GLY A 51 -4.94 2.15 -51.39
C GLY A 51 -4.81 1.74 -49.92
N ARG A 52 -5.20 2.61 -48.97
CA ARG A 52 -5.13 2.35 -47.53
C ARG A 52 -6.49 1.92 -46.99
N LYS A 53 -6.49 1.01 -46.03
CA LYS A 53 -7.73 0.48 -45.43
C LYS A 53 -8.55 1.58 -44.70
N PRO A 54 -9.89 1.59 -44.78
CA PRO A 54 -10.74 2.57 -44.09
C PRO A 54 -10.56 2.49 -42.57
N ARG A 55 -10.62 3.64 -41.87
CA ARG A 55 -10.62 3.64 -40.40
C ARG A 55 -12.04 3.43 -39.89
N LYS A 56 -12.16 2.47 -38.98
CA LYS A 56 -13.42 2.11 -38.31
C LYS A 56 -13.73 2.95 -37.06
N ALA A 57 -12.75 3.68 -36.52
CA ALA A 57 -12.92 4.51 -35.33
C ALA A 57 -12.58 5.98 -35.63
N PRO A 58 -13.25 6.94 -34.97
CA PRO A 58 -12.95 8.36 -35.09
C PRO A 58 -11.50 8.63 -34.70
N LYS A 59 -10.87 9.59 -35.38
CA LYS A 59 -9.53 10.04 -35.06
C LYS A 59 -9.65 10.96 -33.85
N GLU A 60 -9.36 10.44 -32.67
CA GLU A 60 -9.10 11.35 -31.55
C GLU A 60 -7.76 12.01 -31.81
N ASP A 61 -7.81 13.33 -32.06
CA ASP A 61 -6.65 14.20 -32.20
C ASP A 61 -6.00 14.41 -30.83
N LEU A 62 -5.49 13.31 -30.30
CA LEU A 62 -4.64 13.33 -29.12
C LEU A 62 -3.32 14.00 -29.52
N PRO A 63 -2.83 14.96 -28.71
CA PRO A 63 -1.59 15.66 -28.99
C PRO A 63 -0.47 14.67 -29.26
N LYS A 64 0.44 15.04 -30.17
CA LYS A 64 1.61 14.20 -30.47
C LYS A 64 2.34 13.97 -29.14
N PRO A 65 2.68 12.72 -28.79
CA PRO A 65 3.32 12.43 -27.52
C PRO A 65 4.70 13.11 -27.51
N THR A 66 4.84 14.13 -26.67
CA THR A 66 6.02 14.99 -26.56
C THR A 66 7.04 14.45 -25.58
N GLU A 67 6.62 13.62 -24.62
CA GLU A 67 7.49 13.16 -23.54
C GLU A 67 7.92 11.68 -23.71
N LEU A 68 9.15 11.39 -23.30
CA LEU A 68 9.66 10.03 -23.18
C LEU A 68 9.06 9.35 -21.94
N MET A 69 9.09 8.01 -21.91
CA MET A 69 8.47 7.25 -20.84
C MET A 69 9.17 7.55 -19.50
N LYS A 70 8.47 8.24 -18.59
CA LYS A 70 8.96 8.54 -17.25
C LYS A 70 8.72 7.37 -16.30
N ARG A 71 9.60 7.21 -15.31
CA ARG A 71 9.39 6.27 -14.22
C ARG A 71 8.23 6.76 -13.35
N ARG A 72 7.35 5.85 -12.93
CA ARG A 72 6.25 6.19 -12.01
C ARG A 72 6.83 6.55 -10.64
N GLU A 73 6.44 7.71 -10.11
CA GLU A 73 6.88 8.23 -8.82
C GLU A 73 5.98 7.73 -7.66
N ALA A 74 4.68 7.56 -7.92
CA ALA A 74 3.73 7.03 -6.97
C ALA A 74 3.55 5.50 -7.13
N SER A 75 3.40 4.80 -5.99
CA SER A 75 2.97 3.41 -5.98
C SER A 75 1.53 3.29 -6.50
N LEU A 76 1.23 2.24 -7.26
CA LEU A 76 -0.09 2.06 -7.85
C LEU A 76 -1.18 1.58 -6.88
N GLU A 77 -0.84 1.45 -5.60
CA GLU A 77 -1.76 1.13 -4.49
C GLU A 77 -2.77 0.02 -4.84
N LEU A 78 -2.27 -1.04 -5.49
CA LEU A 78 -3.08 -2.17 -5.96
C LEU A 78 -3.72 -2.96 -4.79
N ASP A 79 -3.14 -2.82 -3.60
CA ASP A 79 -3.52 -3.57 -2.41
C ASP A 79 -4.71 -2.94 -1.65
N LYS A 80 -5.12 -1.72 -2.01
CA LYS A 80 -6.18 -0.96 -1.31
C LYS A 80 -7.49 -1.71 -1.13
N ASN A 81 -7.81 -2.57 -2.10
CA ASN A 81 -9.07 -3.28 -2.22
C ASN A 81 -8.97 -4.76 -1.82
N LEU A 82 -7.81 -5.20 -1.31
CA LEU A 82 -7.67 -6.56 -0.80
C LEU A 82 -8.52 -6.73 0.47
N GLY A 83 -9.43 -7.71 0.44
CA GLY A 83 -10.30 -8.05 1.57
C GLY A 83 -11.45 -7.09 1.86
N LYS A 84 -11.66 -6.04 1.03
CA LYS A 84 -12.77 -5.08 1.20
C LYS A 84 -13.91 -5.38 0.24
N THR A 85 -15.13 -5.51 0.76
CA THR A 85 -16.35 -5.61 -0.04
C THR A 85 -16.89 -4.21 -0.33
N MET A 86 -16.90 -3.83 -1.61
CA MET A 86 -17.40 -2.52 -2.05
C MET A 86 -18.80 -2.68 -2.63
N VAL A 87 -19.75 -1.86 -2.14
CA VAL A 87 -21.10 -1.78 -2.71
C VAL A 87 -21.05 -0.99 -4.01
N VAL A 88 -21.56 -1.58 -5.09
CA VAL A 88 -21.56 -0.95 -6.42
C VAL A 88 -22.59 0.18 -6.46
N GLN A 89 -22.11 1.42 -6.42
CA GLN A 89 -23.00 2.61 -6.37
C GLN A 89 -23.49 3.04 -7.76
N ASN A 90 -22.87 2.57 -8.84
CA ASN A 90 -23.17 3.04 -10.19
C ASN A 90 -23.59 1.87 -11.11
N PRO A 91 -24.85 1.80 -11.60
CA PRO A 91 -25.30 0.74 -12.50
C PRO A 91 -24.66 0.83 -13.89
N GLY A 92 -24.04 1.97 -14.23
CA GLY A 92 -23.19 2.08 -15.41
C GLY A 92 -21.93 1.21 -15.24
N ALA A 93 -21.70 0.28 -16.16
CA ALA A 93 -20.53 -0.62 -16.15
C ALA A 93 -19.15 0.10 -16.23
N ARG A 94 -19.12 1.44 -16.24
CA ARG A 94 -17.94 2.30 -16.36
C ARG A 94 -18.06 3.48 -15.40
N GLY A 95 -17.01 3.74 -14.63
CA GLY A 95 -16.91 4.89 -13.73
C GLY A 95 -16.38 4.54 -12.32
N PRO A 96 -16.04 5.58 -11.53
CA PRO A 96 -15.60 5.42 -10.15
C PRO A 96 -16.75 4.88 -9.30
N GLY A 97 -16.51 3.82 -8.54
CA GLY A 97 -17.52 3.14 -7.70
C GLY A 97 -17.94 1.75 -8.20
N GLN A 98 -17.38 1.28 -9.32
CA GLN A 98 -17.43 -0.14 -9.71
C GLN A 98 -16.27 -0.92 -9.06
N PRO A 99 -16.45 -2.22 -8.77
CA PRO A 99 -15.42 -3.03 -8.18
C PRO A 99 -14.31 -3.28 -9.22
N GLY A 100 -13.07 -2.98 -8.84
CA GLY A 100 -11.90 -3.11 -9.69
C GLY A 100 -10.98 -1.88 -9.65
N PHE A 101 -9.98 -1.88 -10.52
CA PHE A 101 -9.05 -0.78 -10.72
C PHE A 101 -9.61 0.19 -11.77
N PHE A 102 -9.77 1.45 -11.38
CA PHE A 102 -10.24 2.51 -12.27
C PHE A 102 -9.07 3.29 -12.86
N CYS A 103 -9.16 3.58 -14.15
CA CYS A 103 -8.25 4.48 -14.86
C CYS A 103 -8.98 5.77 -15.22
N GLU A 104 -8.58 6.88 -14.60
CA GLU A 104 -9.20 8.20 -14.79
C GLU A 104 -9.02 8.75 -16.21
N THR A 105 -7.83 8.57 -16.80
CA THR A 105 -7.55 9.11 -18.14
C THR A 105 -8.31 8.40 -19.26
N CYS A 106 -8.67 7.13 -19.03
CA CYS A 106 -9.37 6.31 -20.01
C CYS A 106 -10.84 6.08 -19.67
N ASN A 107 -11.29 6.46 -18.48
CA ASN A 107 -12.62 6.16 -17.93
C ASN A 107 -13.01 4.68 -18.08
N ARG A 108 -12.07 3.79 -17.74
CA ARG A 108 -12.23 2.32 -17.84
C ARG A 108 -11.94 1.65 -16.52
N ASN A 109 -12.75 0.65 -16.21
CA ASN A 109 -12.59 -0.23 -15.05
C ASN A 109 -11.98 -1.57 -15.49
N TYR A 110 -11.04 -2.06 -14.71
CA TYR A 110 -10.40 -3.37 -14.88
C TYR A 110 -10.63 -4.21 -13.64
N ARG A 111 -11.03 -5.47 -13.82
CA ARG A 111 -11.30 -6.39 -12.70
C ARG A 111 -10.02 -6.95 -12.10
N ASP A 112 -9.00 -7.15 -12.94
CA ASP A 112 -7.73 -7.75 -12.57
C ASP A 112 -6.61 -6.72 -12.52
N SER A 113 -5.62 -6.96 -11.66
CA SER A 113 -4.43 -6.10 -11.52
C SER A 113 -3.52 -6.17 -12.76
N THR A 114 -3.38 -7.36 -13.36
CA THR A 114 -2.62 -7.56 -14.61
C THR A 114 -3.22 -6.78 -15.76
N GLY A 115 -4.55 -6.87 -15.95
CA GLY A 115 -5.27 -6.12 -16.98
C GLY A 115 -5.16 -4.60 -16.79
N TYR A 116 -5.16 -4.12 -15.54
CA TYR A 116 -4.93 -2.71 -15.23
C TYR A 116 -3.49 -2.26 -15.54
N LEU A 117 -2.50 -3.09 -15.22
CA LEU A 117 -1.10 -2.82 -15.53
C LEU A 117 -0.84 -2.78 -17.04
N ASP A 118 -1.38 -3.73 -17.78
CA ASP A 118 -1.31 -3.78 -19.25
C ASP A 118 -2.00 -2.57 -19.88
N HIS A 119 -3.11 -2.13 -19.29
CA HIS A 119 -3.80 -0.94 -19.72
C HIS A 119 -2.94 0.32 -19.57
N ILE A 120 -2.34 0.54 -18.38
CA ILE A 120 -1.53 1.73 -18.15
C ILE A 120 -0.26 1.71 -19.03
N ASN A 121 0.30 0.54 -19.28
CA ASN A 121 1.45 0.38 -20.18
C ASN A 121 1.05 0.37 -21.66
N SER A 122 -0.25 0.40 -21.99
CA SER A 122 -0.70 0.37 -23.37
C SER A 122 -0.38 1.68 -24.10
N LYS A 123 -0.02 1.58 -25.38
CA LYS A 123 0.22 2.75 -26.26
C LYS A 123 -0.98 3.71 -26.30
N ALA A 124 -2.19 3.19 -26.16
CA ALA A 124 -3.40 4.00 -26.18
C ALA A 124 -3.52 4.89 -24.92
N HIS A 125 -3.22 4.34 -23.75
CA HIS A 125 -3.22 5.11 -22.50
C HIS A 125 -2.06 6.11 -22.46
N LEU A 126 -0.85 5.68 -22.82
CA LEU A 126 0.33 6.57 -22.87
C LEU A 126 0.15 7.70 -23.88
N ARG A 127 -0.50 7.45 -25.02
CA ARG A 127 -0.84 8.50 -25.99
C ARG A 127 -1.81 9.54 -25.42
N LYS A 128 -2.75 9.13 -24.57
CA LYS A 128 -3.64 10.07 -23.86
C LYS A 128 -2.89 10.92 -22.84
N LEU A 129 -1.86 10.35 -22.20
CA LEU A 129 -0.95 11.06 -21.31
C LEU A 129 0.08 11.92 -22.05
N GLY A 130 0.20 11.81 -23.38
CA GLY A 130 1.24 12.50 -24.14
C GLY A 130 2.64 11.88 -24.02
N GLN A 131 2.74 10.65 -23.52
CA GLN A 131 4.00 9.92 -23.38
C GLN A 131 4.19 8.88 -24.48
N THR A 132 5.44 8.67 -24.89
CA THR A 132 5.82 7.58 -25.79
C THR A 132 6.19 6.32 -25.01
N THR A 133 6.15 5.15 -25.66
CA THR A 133 6.68 3.89 -25.08
C THR A 133 8.20 3.80 -25.14
N ARG A 134 8.90 4.87 -25.56
CA ARG A 134 10.36 4.86 -25.69
C ARG A 134 10.95 5.40 -24.40
N VAL A 135 11.85 4.63 -23.82
CA VAL A 135 12.63 5.01 -22.63
C VAL A 135 13.91 5.72 -23.09
N GLU A 136 14.36 6.70 -22.31
CA GLU A 136 15.67 7.34 -22.52
C GLU A 136 16.82 6.34 -22.36
N ARG A 137 17.88 6.52 -23.14
CA ARG A 137 19.12 5.74 -22.97
C ARG A 137 19.86 6.24 -21.74
N SER A 138 20.22 5.34 -20.84
CA SER A 138 20.95 5.67 -19.62
C SER A 138 22.37 6.15 -19.91
N THR A 139 22.84 7.18 -19.21
CA THR A 139 24.24 7.64 -19.26
C THR A 139 25.12 6.92 -18.23
N LEU A 140 26.44 6.93 -18.43
CA LEU A 140 27.40 6.31 -17.49
C LEU A 140 27.29 6.90 -16.07
N ALA A 141 27.06 8.23 -15.97
CA ALA A 141 26.88 8.91 -14.70
C ALA A 141 25.63 8.41 -13.95
N GLN A 142 24.50 8.25 -14.66
CA GLN A 142 23.27 7.71 -14.08
C GLN A 142 23.45 6.28 -13.58
N VAL A 143 24.20 5.45 -14.31
CA VAL A 143 24.50 4.07 -13.89
C VAL A 143 25.36 4.06 -12.61
N ARG A 144 26.40 4.90 -12.54
CA ARG A 144 27.23 5.01 -11.32
C ARG A 144 26.42 5.47 -10.12
N ALA A 145 25.59 6.50 -10.27
CA ALA A 145 24.70 6.98 -9.22
C ALA A 145 23.71 5.89 -8.77
N ARG A 146 23.15 5.13 -9.71
CA ARG A 146 22.24 4.03 -9.40
C ARG A 146 22.93 2.90 -8.64
N ILE A 147 24.16 2.55 -9.00
CA ILE A 147 24.95 1.53 -8.30
C ILE A 147 25.29 2.00 -6.88
N ALA A 148 25.67 3.26 -6.70
CA ALA A 148 25.93 3.83 -5.37
C ALA A 148 24.69 3.74 -4.47
N TYR A 149 23.53 4.19 -4.97
CA TYR A 149 22.26 4.09 -4.26
C TYR A 149 21.87 2.65 -3.89
N LEU A 150 22.08 1.70 -4.80
CA LEU A 150 21.81 0.29 -4.52
C LEU A 150 22.75 -0.27 -3.45
N ARG A 151 24.01 0.15 -3.44
CA ARG A 151 24.98 -0.24 -2.40
C ARG A 151 24.61 0.32 -1.04
N GLU A 152 24.14 1.56 -0.96
CA GLU A 152 23.66 2.15 0.29
C GLU A 152 22.43 1.40 0.81
N LYS A 153 21.44 1.17 -0.06
CA LYS A 153 20.24 0.39 0.31
C LYS A 153 20.54 -1.03 0.76
N THR A 154 21.47 -1.73 0.11
CA THR A 154 21.83 -3.08 0.54
C THR A 154 22.60 -3.06 1.86
N LYS A 155 23.46 -2.05 2.09
CA LYS A 155 24.13 -1.83 3.39
C LYS A 155 23.14 -1.52 4.51
N GLU A 156 22.17 -0.66 4.26
CA GLU A 156 21.08 -0.35 5.20
C GLU A 156 20.27 -1.61 5.51
N ALA A 157 19.88 -2.38 4.48
CA ALA A 157 19.16 -3.63 4.69
C ALA A 157 19.99 -4.69 5.41
N SER A 158 21.31 -4.75 5.20
CA SER A 158 22.18 -5.69 5.92
C SER A 158 22.43 -5.26 7.36
N SER A 159 22.59 -3.96 7.61
CA SER A 159 22.76 -3.43 8.96
C SER A 159 21.48 -3.56 9.76
N ALA A 160 20.31 -3.24 9.20
CA ALA A 160 19.01 -3.46 9.84
C ALA A 160 18.83 -4.93 10.28
N LYS A 161 19.19 -5.89 9.42
CA LYS A 161 19.17 -7.32 9.77
C LYS A 161 20.18 -7.67 10.87
N ALA A 162 21.38 -7.10 10.84
CA ALA A 162 22.38 -7.33 11.88
C ALA A 162 21.91 -6.78 13.25
N PHE A 163 21.32 -5.58 13.26
CA PHE A 163 20.74 -4.99 14.47
C PHE A 163 19.61 -5.86 15.05
N ASP A 164 18.73 -6.43 14.22
CA ASP A 164 17.71 -7.36 14.71
C ASP A 164 18.31 -8.64 15.33
N PHE A 165 19.39 -9.18 14.76
CA PHE A 165 20.08 -10.35 15.32
C PHE A 165 20.82 -10.04 16.63
N ASP A 166 21.53 -8.91 16.69
CA ASP A 166 22.26 -8.49 17.87
C ASP A 166 21.32 -8.13 19.03
N GLN A 167 20.20 -7.45 18.74
CA GLN A 167 19.16 -7.18 19.73
C GLN A 167 18.56 -8.48 20.26
N ARG A 168 18.24 -9.44 19.38
CA ARG A 168 17.73 -10.74 19.79
C ARG A 168 18.73 -11.54 20.64
N LEU A 169 20.03 -11.46 20.33
CA LEU A 169 21.09 -12.08 21.12
C LEU A 169 21.27 -11.40 22.48
N ALA A 170 21.19 -10.06 22.54
CA ALA A 170 21.25 -9.30 23.78
C ALA A 170 20.08 -9.64 24.71
N GLU A 171 18.86 -9.75 24.18
CA GLU A 171 17.69 -10.17 24.95
C GLU A 171 17.82 -11.59 25.50
N VAL A 172 18.36 -12.53 24.71
CA VAL A 172 18.59 -13.91 25.16
C VAL A 172 19.64 -13.95 26.26
N ARG A 173 20.73 -13.18 26.14
CA ARG A 173 21.76 -13.08 27.19
C ARG A 173 21.20 -12.47 28.46
N ALA A 174 20.44 -11.37 28.36
CA ALA A 174 19.81 -10.73 29.52
C ALA A 174 18.83 -11.68 30.26
N LYS A 175 18.07 -12.50 29.52
CA LYS A 175 17.18 -13.51 30.11
C LYS A 175 17.96 -14.64 30.81
N GLU A 176 19.06 -15.12 30.23
CA GLU A 176 19.92 -16.11 30.87
C GLU A 176 20.59 -15.55 32.14
N ASP A 177 21.07 -14.31 32.10
CA ASP A 177 21.70 -13.65 33.25
C ASP A 177 20.69 -13.37 34.37
N ALA A 178 19.47 -12.93 34.03
CA ALA A 178 18.37 -12.80 35.00
C ALA A 178 18.05 -14.15 35.67
N ARG A 179 17.90 -15.22 34.88
CA ARG A 179 17.66 -16.58 35.41
C ARG A 179 18.81 -17.04 36.31
N ARG A 180 20.05 -16.71 35.98
CA ARG A 180 21.23 -17.05 36.78
C ARG A 180 21.26 -16.24 38.08
N ALA A 181 20.87 -14.97 38.05
CA ALA A 181 20.75 -14.12 39.24
C ALA A 181 19.65 -14.62 40.18
N GLU A 182 18.47 -14.95 39.65
CA GLU A 182 17.35 -15.53 40.42
C GLU A 182 17.78 -16.84 41.11
N LYS A 183 18.46 -17.74 40.40
CA LYS A 183 18.98 -18.99 40.99
C LYS A 183 20.01 -18.73 42.09
N LYS A 184 20.85 -17.70 41.95
CA LYS A 184 21.82 -17.34 43.00
C LYS A 184 21.11 -16.74 44.22
N ALA A 185 20.15 -15.85 44.01
CA ALA A 185 19.35 -15.25 45.07
C ALA A 185 18.55 -16.29 45.83
N GLN A 186 17.90 -17.25 45.14
CA GLN A 186 17.20 -18.37 45.79
C GLN A 186 18.15 -19.24 46.62
N LYS A 187 19.34 -19.55 46.11
CA LYS A 187 20.35 -20.30 46.88
C LYS A 187 20.88 -19.53 48.09
N GLN A 188 20.99 -18.19 48.00
CA GLN A 188 21.40 -17.36 49.13
C GLN A 188 20.28 -17.27 50.17
N ALA A 189 19.04 -17.06 49.75
CA ALA A 189 17.87 -17.07 50.64
C ALA A 189 17.73 -18.41 51.37
N GLN A 190 17.86 -19.55 50.67
CA GLN A 190 17.84 -20.87 51.30
C GLN A 190 18.99 -21.06 52.30
N LYS A 191 20.18 -20.52 52.02
CA LYS A 191 21.31 -20.56 52.95
C LYS A 191 21.09 -19.67 54.16
N GLU A 192 20.50 -18.49 53.98
CA GLU A 192 20.16 -17.58 55.07
C GLU A 192 19.04 -18.14 55.94
N GLU A 193 18.00 -18.73 55.35
CA GLU A 193 16.95 -19.46 56.07
C GLU A 193 17.52 -20.64 56.85
N ALA A 194 18.39 -21.45 56.24
CA ALA A 194 19.07 -22.54 56.93
C ALA A 194 19.96 -22.03 58.08
N ARG A 195 20.64 -20.89 57.90
CA ARG A 195 21.49 -20.28 58.93
C ARG A 195 20.66 -19.68 60.06
N LEU A 196 19.52 -19.07 59.75
CA LEU A 196 18.57 -18.54 60.73
C LEU A 196 17.87 -19.67 61.50
N ALA A 197 17.54 -20.79 60.85
CA ALA A 197 17.05 -21.99 61.51
C ALA A 197 18.09 -22.56 62.48
N LEU A 198 19.35 -22.65 62.04
CA LEU A 198 20.44 -23.13 62.88
C LEU A 198 20.73 -22.19 64.06
N VAL A 199 20.63 -20.86 63.86
CA VAL A 199 20.73 -19.88 64.97
C VAL A 199 19.55 -20.00 65.93
N LYS A 200 18.33 -20.24 65.42
CA LYS A 200 17.14 -20.40 66.25
C LYS A 200 17.18 -21.70 67.07
N ASP A 201 17.74 -22.77 66.51
CA ASP A 201 18.00 -24.01 67.24
C ASP A 201 19.13 -23.83 68.29
N THR A 202 20.20 -23.09 67.97
CA THR A 202 21.28 -22.79 68.94
C THR A 202 20.91 -21.80 70.04
N VAL A 203 19.82 -21.03 69.90
CA VAL A 203 19.30 -20.15 70.97
C VAL A 203 18.28 -20.91 71.86
N MET A 204 17.80 -22.08 71.41
CA MET A 204 16.92 -22.96 72.20
C MET A 204 17.66 -24.09 72.93
N ASP A 205 18.90 -24.40 72.55
CA ASP A 205 19.73 -25.45 73.18
C ASP A 205 21.09 -24.88 73.62
N GLY A 206 21.35 -24.88 74.93
CA GLY A 206 22.26 -23.98 75.63
C GLY A 206 23.77 -24.10 75.33
N ASP A 207 24.42 -22.96 75.53
CA ASP A 207 25.83 -22.57 75.35
C ASP A 207 26.95 -23.47 75.95
N ASP A 208 26.68 -24.67 76.47
CA ASP A 208 27.64 -25.36 77.36
C ASP A 208 28.46 -26.50 76.71
N GLU A 209 28.01 -27.12 75.62
CA GLU A 209 28.73 -28.26 74.99
C GLU A 209 29.55 -27.88 73.75
N MET A 210 29.16 -26.84 73.01
CA MET A 210 29.84 -26.43 71.77
C MET A 210 31.21 -25.76 71.99
N SER A 211 31.41 -25.14 73.16
CA SER A 211 32.70 -24.57 73.57
C SER A 211 33.77 -25.65 73.81
N LYS A 212 33.33 -26.86 74.21
CA LYS A 212 34.18 -28.04 74.45
C LYS A 212 34.55 -28.80 73.18
N LEU A 213 33.66 -28.84 72.19
CA LEU A 213 33.90 -29.57 70.94
C LEU A 213 34.79 -28.78 69.96
N MET A 214 34.76 -27.45 70.01
CA MET A 214 35.54 -26.56 69.12
C MET A 214 36.96 -26.24 69.64
N GLY A 215 37.46 -26.97 70.64
CA GLY A 215 38.89 -26.98 70.98
C GLY A 215 39.45 -25.72 71.66
N PHE A 216 38.60 -24.82 72.18
CA PHE A 216 39.03 -23.63 72.93
C PHE A 216 39.28 -23.89 74.43
N GLY A 217 39.49 -25.15 74.80
CA GLY A 217 39.80 -25.58 76.17
C GLY A 217 41.30 -25.82 76.37
N GLY A 218 42.03 -24.79 76.83
CA GLY A 218 43.26 -24.97 77.61
C GLY A 218 44.59 -24.73 76.88
N PHE A 219 44.97 -23.45 76.74
CA PHE A 219 46.38 -23.08 76.56
C PHE A 219 47.05 -23.00 77.95
N GLY A 220 48.18 -23.70 78.11
CA GLY A 220 48.70 -24.21 79.38
C GLY A 220 49.01 -23.21 80.51
N SER A 221 48.93 -23.72 81.75
CA SER A 221 49.74 -23.23 82.87
C SER A 221 50.36 -24.39 83.68
N THR A 222 51.69 -24.39 83.65
CA THR A 222 52.74 -24.96 84.51
C THR A 222 52.36 -25.86 85.71
N LYS A 223 52.88 -27.11 85.78
CA LYS A 223 54.01 -27.54 86.66
C LYS A 223 54.10 -29.07 86.85
N LYS A 224 55.36 -29.51 86.90
CA LYS A 224 55.97 -30.79 87.31
C LYS A 224 55.88 -31.95 86.32
#